data_AF-D6LEE9-F1
#
_entry.id   AF-D6LEE9-F1
#
_cell.length_a   1.000
_cell.length_b   1.000
_cell.length_c   1.000
_cell.angle_alpha   90.00
_cell.angle_beta   90.00
_cell.angle_gamma   90.00
#
_symmetry.space_group_name_H-M   'P 1'
#
loop_
_entity.id
_entity.type
_entity.pdbx_description
1 polymer ?
#
loop_
_entity_poly.entity_id
_entity_poly.type
_entity_poly.pdbx_seq_one_letter_code
_entity_poly.pdbx_strand_id
1 'polypeptide(L)'
;MNKLNFIPLKEVMNKMGIDESIKPNIEMLEKRKIIWRKISDFSGLDVDINKVTCSKEGYIEYEGFSKLIAYIKEQNFSNNIDFNNPNNLKKFHIAYNCKVLNRARENKDNKYQIVLNKKPKFLIDIFVKKNLIEKDVEKELKVCQFCLDALHYKGYDYNKMAYKIREEFVNNFSFEEFLGEEFDKNEKDFKD
;
A
#
# COMPACT_ATOMS: atom_id res chain seq x y z
N MET A 1 22.25 -11.13 -26.89
CA MET A 1 23.47 -11.34 -26.05
C MET A 1 23.05 -11.93 -24.72
N ASN A 2 23.60 -13.08 -24.34
CA ASN A 2 23.28 -13.75 -23.09
C ASN A 2 23.93 -12.98 -21.92
N LYS A 3 23.19 -12.06 -21.27
CA LYS A 3 23.69 -11.17 -20.20
C LYS A 3 24.29 -11.93 -19.01
N LEU A 4 24.01 -13.22 -18.87
CA LEU A 4 24.54 -14.12 -17.83
C LEU A 4 26.04 -14.45 -17.98
N ASN A 5 26.65 -14.20 -19.15
CA ASN A 5 28.09 -14.39 -19.37
C ASN A 5 28.91 -13.09 -19.26
N PHE A 6 28.34 -12.07 -18.63
CA PHE A 6 29.04 -10.80 -18.41
C PHE A 6 30.13 -10.97 -17.34
N ILE A 7 31.40 -10.95 -17.74
CA ILE A 7 32.56 -11.18 -16.86
C ILE A 7 32.56 -10.25 -15.63
N PRO A 8 32.26 -8.94 -15.75
CA PRO A 8 32.23 -8.07 -14.58
C PRO A 8 31.19 -8.47 -13.54
N LEU A 9 30.06 -9.07 -13.94
CA LEU A 9 29.06 -9.58 -12.99
C LEU A 9 29.62 -10.76 -12.18
N LYS A 10 30.34 -11.68 -12.84
CA LYS A 10 30.97 -12.83 -12.17
C LYS A 10 32.03 -12.39 -11.16
N GLU A 11 32.84 -11.41 -11.52
CA GLU A 11 33.84 -10.82 -10.61
C GLU A 11 33.20 -10.19 -9.37
N VAL A 12 32.07 -9.49 -9.53
CA VAL A 12 31.32 -8.92 -8.41
C VAL A 12 30.70 -10.01 -7.53
N MET A 13 30.10 -11.04 -8.12
CA MET A 13 29.53 -12.18 -7.40
C MET A 13 30.59 -12.87 -6.52
N ASN A 14 31.77 -13.13 -7.09
CA ASN A 14 32.90 -13.70 -6.36
C ASN A 14 33.36 -12.81 -5.19
N LYS A 15 33.46 -11.49 -5.40
CA LYS A 15 33.80 -10.54 -4.33
C LYS A 15 32.78 -10.54 -3.20
N MET A 16 31.51 -10.80 -3.50
CA MET A 16 30.44 -10.94 -2.51
C MET A 16 30.33 -12.35 -1.90
N GLY A 17 31.21 -13.29 -2.28
CA GLY A 17 31.15 -14.68 -1.80
C GLY A 17 29.95 -15.47 -2.34
N ILE A 18 29.36 -15.04 -3.45
CA ILE A 18 28.24 -15.71 -4.10
C ILE A 18 28.79 -16.74 -5.07
N ASP A 19 28.34 -17.98 -4.95
CA ASP A 19 28.68 -19.08 -5.85
C ASP A 19 28.35 -18.72 -7.31
N GLU A 20 29.32 -18.85 -8.22
CA GLU A 20 29.18 -18.53 -9.65
C GLU A 20 28.11 -19.37 -10.37
N SER A 21 27.70 -20.51 -9.79
CA SER A 21 26.61 -21.34 -10.29
C SER A 21 25.22 -20.74 -10.02
N ILE A 22 25.13 -19.77 -9.10
CA ILE A 22 23.88 -19.07 -8.79
C ILE A 22 23.53 -18.16 -9.97
N LYS A 23 22.58 -18.61 -10.78
CA LYS A 23 22.04 -17.78 -11.87
C LYS A 23 21.01 -16.81 -11.30
N PRO A 24 21.14 -15.49 -11.55
CA PRO A 24 20.09 -14.56 -11.19
C PRO A 24 18.77 -14.95 -11.86
N ASN A 25 17.70 -14.99 -11.08
CA ASN A 25 16.38 -15.36 -11.59
C ASN A 25 15.76 -14.18 -12.35
N ILE A 26 16.09 -14.07 -13.63
CA ILE A 26 15.65 -12.98 -14.52
C ILE A 26 14.11 -12.93 -14.61
N GLU A 27 13.46 -14.10 -14.70
CA GLU A 27 12.00 -14.20 -14.78
C GLU A 27 11.33 -13.59 -13.54
N MET A 28 11.87 -13.85 -12.34
CA MET A 28 11.40 -13.24 -11.11
C MET A 28 11.58 -11.72 -11.10
N LEU A 29 12.70 -11.20 -11.62
CA LEU A 29 12.96 -9.76 -11.70
C LEU A 29 12.00 -9.07 -12.67
N GLU A 30 11.74 -9.67 -13.83
CA GLU A 30 10.76 -9.16 -14.80
C GLU A 30 9.34 -9.16 -14.22
N LYS A 31 8.94 -10.23 -13.52
CA LYS A 31 7.67 -10.31 -12.80
C LYS A 31 7.55 -9.19 -11.77
N ARG A 32 8.59 -8.97 -10.95
CA ARG A 32 8.61 -7.90 -9.94
C ARG A 32 8.48 -6.51 -10.57
N LYS A 33 9.17 -6.25 -11.68
CA LYS A 33 9.07 -4.97 -12.40
C LYS A 33 7.67 -4.70 -12.93
N ILE A 34 7.00 -5.71 -13.47
CA ILE A 34 5.60 -5.61 -13.92
C ILE A 34 4.67 -5.30 -12.75
N ILE A 35 4.84 -6.00 -11.62
CA ILE A 35 4.04 -5.76 -10.42
C ILE A 35 4.27 -4.35 -9.89
N TRP A 36 5.53 -3.92 -9.77
CA TRP A 36 5.90 -2.59 -9.31
C TRP A 36 5.18 -1.50 -10.09
N ARG A 37 5.24 -1.55 -11.42
CA ARG A 37 4.54 -0.59 -12.30
C ARG A 37 3.04 -0.52 -11.98
N LYS A 38 2.38 -1.66 -11.81
CA LYS A 38 0.94 -1.70 -11.53
C LYS A 38 0.58 -1.14 -10.15
N ILE A 39 1.39 -1.39 -9.13
CA ILE A 39 1.12 -0.88 -7.77
C ILE A 39 1.51 0.60 -7.62
N SER A 40 2.52 1.08 -8.37
CA SER A 40 2.96 2.48 -8.37
C SER A 40 2.05 3.39 -9.19
N ASP A 41 1.28 2.83 -10.12
CA ASP A 41 0.28 3.57 -10.88
C ASP A 41 -0.83 4.06 -9.95
N PHE A 42 -1.29 5.29 -10.18
CA PHE A 42 -2.29 5.95 -9.34
C PHE A 42 -3.65 5.21 -9.27
N SER A 43 -3.94 4.37 -10.28
CA SER A 43 -5.11 3.49 -10.31
C SER A 43 -5.00 2.30 -9.36
N GLY A 44 -3.79 1.93 -8.95
CA GLY A 44 -3.52 0.76 -8.14
C GLY A 44 -3.61 -0.57 -8.87
N LEU A 45 -3.30 -1.63 -8.11
CA LEU A 45 -3.54 -3.01 -8.52
C LEU A 45 -4.77 -3.55 -7.79
N ASP A 46 -5.69 -4.13 -8.57
CA ASP A 46 -6.81 -4.89 -8.03
C ASP A 46 -6.27 -6.22 -7.47
N VAL A 47 -5.97 -6.21 -6.17
CA VAL A 47 -5.49 -7.37 -5.42
C VAL A 47 -6.50 -7.66 -4.35
N ASP A 48 -7.02 -8.89 -4.38
CA ASP A 48 -7.80 -9.43 -3.28
C ASP A 48 -7.00 -9.31 -1.97
N ILE A 49 -7.59 -8.67 -0.95
CA ILE A 49 -6.98 -8.47 0.37
C ILE A 49 -6.64 -9.79 1.09
N ASN A 50 -7.16 -10.93 0.62
CA ASN A 50 -6.77 -12.24 1.11
C ASN A 50 -5.44 -12.75 0.53
N LYS A 51 -4.93 -12.13 -0.54
CA LYS A 51 -3.66 -12.47 -1.19
C LYS A 51 -2.46 -11.69 -0.67
N VAL A 52 -2.69 -10.66 0.16
CA VAL A 52 -1.60 -9.93 0.80
C VAL A 52 -1.08 -10.68 2.03
N THR A 53 0.17 -10.42 2.39
CA THR A 53 0.87 -11.00 3.54
C THR A 53 1.26 -9.93 4.55
N CYS A 54 1.68 -10.37 5.74
CA CYS A 54 2.20 -9.50 6.78
C CYS A 54 3.73 -9.40 6.63
N SER A 55 4.25 -8.18 6.53
CA SER A 55 5.70 -7.97 6.65
C SER A 55 6.17 -8.21 8.09
N LYS A 56 7.50 -8.31 8.28
CA LYS A 56 8.11 -8.42 9.62
C LYS A 56 7.73 -7.27 10.56
N GLU A 57 7.47 -6.10 9.98
CA GLU A 57 7.15 -4.86 10.70
C GLU A 57 5.64 -4.64 10.84
N GLY A 58 4.80 -5.57 10.38
CA GLY A 58 3.35 -5.49 10.49
C GLY A 58 2.64 -4.77 9.33
N TYR A 59 3.40 -4.33 8.31
CA TYR A 59 2.85 -3.67 7.12
C TYR A 59 2.18 -4.67 6.17
N ILE A 60 1.32 -4.13 5.31
CA ILE A 60 0.77 -4.88 4.18
C ILE A 60 1.89 -5.15 3.18
N GLU A 61 2.04 -6.42 2.81
CA GLU A 61 3.02 -6.88 1.84
C GLU A 61 2.34 -7.65 0.70
N TYR A 62 2.86 -7.52 -0.51
CA TYR A 62 2.42 -8.29 -1.67
C TYR A 62 3.59 -8.53 -2.61
N GLU A 63 3.84 -9.79 -2.97
CA GLU A 63 4.89 -10.18 -3.94
C GLU A 63 6.28 -9.57 -3.62
N GLY A 64 6.60 -9.48 -2.31
CA GLY A 64 7.87 -8.93 -1.82
C GLY A 64 7.96 -7.40 -1.79
N PHE A 65 6.87 -6.69 -2.06
CA PHE A 65 6.75 -5.24 -1.84
C PHE A 65 6.04 -5.00 -0.51
N SER A 66 6.73 -4.34 0.41
CA SER A 66 6.22 -3.96 1.71
C SER A 66 5.67 -2.52 1.71
N LYS A 67 5.04 -2.11 2.82
CA LYS A 67 4.45 -0.78 3.02
C LYS A 67 3.40 -0.39 1.99
N LEU A 68 2.62 -1.38 1.57
CA LEU A 68 1.52 -1.16 0.65
C LEU A 68 0.31 -0.55 1.35
N ILE A 69 -0.51 0.13 0.57
CA ILE A 69 -1.70 0.83 1.04
C ILE A 69 -2.93 0.13 0.46
N ALA A 70 -3.85 -0.28 1.32
CA ALA A 70 -5.16 -0.80 0.92
C ALA A 70 -6.23 0.28 1.03
N TYR A 71 -7.04 0.47 0.00
CA TYR A 71 -8.16 1.42 0.01
C TYR A 71 -9.34 0.87 -0.78
N ILE A 72 -10.54 1.42 -0.56
CA ILE A 72 -11.75 1.03 -1.29
C ILE A 72 -11.96 2.03 -2.42
N LYS A 73 -11.81 1.58 -3.67
CA LYS A 73 -12.06 2.42 -4.86
C LYS A 73 -13.53 2.83 -4.95
N GLU A 74 -14.45 1.88 -4.79
CA GLU A 74 -15.90 2.13 -4.86
C GLU A 74 -16.49 2.52 -3.50
N GLN A 75 -16.55 3.82 -3.23
CA GLN A 75 -17.08 4.36 -1.98
C GLN A 75 -18.59 4.57 -2.03
N ASN A 76 -19.31 3.66 -1.39
CA ASN A 76 -20.76 3.69 -1.26
C ASN A 76 -21.21 4.41 0.02
N PHE A 77 -22.11 5.39 -0.14
CA PHE A 77 -22.73 6.20 0.91
C PHE A 77 -24.26 6.13 0.84
N SER A 78 -24.92 6.25 1.99
CA SER A 78 -26.39 6.24 2.08
C SER A 78 -27.02 7.59 1.70
N ASN A 79 -26.28 8.68 1.94
CA ASN A 79 -26.78 10.05 1.86
C ASN A 79 -25.77 10.89 1.08
N ASN A 80 -26.23 12.02 0.54
CA ASN A 80 -25.32 13.03 0.01
C ASN A 80 -24.60 13.72 1.18
N ILE A 81 -23.28 13.81 1.11
CA ILE A 81 -22.41 14.41 2.12
C ILE A 81 -21.34 15.25 1.42
N ASP A 82 -20.58 16.06 2.16
CA ASP A 82 -19.43 16.75 1.57
C ASP A 82 -18.31 15.74 1.25
N PHE A 83 -18.24 15.34 -0.01
CA PHE A 83 -17.22 14.42 -0.54
C PHE A 83 -15.84 15.06 -0.73
N ASN A 84 -15.72 16.38 -0.56
CA ASN A 84 -14.42 17.05 -0.54
C ASN A 84 -13.79 17.05 0.84
N ASN A 85 -14.55 16.73 1.89
CA ASN A 85 -14.04 16.56 3.23
C ASN A 85 -13.51 15.12 3.45
N PRO A 86 -12.18 14.92 3.61
CA PRO A 86 -11.57 13.60 3.79
C PRO A 86 -12.07 12.84 5.03
N ASN A 87 -12.63 13.55 6.02
CA ASN A 87 -13.19 12.93 7.22
C ASN A 87 -14.44 12.10 6.92
N ASN A 88 -15.21 12.50 5.91
CA ASN A 88 -16.44 11.83 5.47
C ASN A 88 -16.17 10.59 4.61
N LEU A 89 -14.98 10.51 3.99
CA LEU A 89 -14.59 9.41 3.13
C LEU A 89 -14.06 8.21 3.91
N LYS A 90 -14.19 7.02 3.32
CA LYS A 90 -13.61 5.79 3.87
C LYS A 90 -12.09 5.92 3.92
N LYS A 91 -11.50 5.39 4.98
CA LYS A 91 -10.07 5.51 5.28
C LYS A 91 -9.24 4.53 4.46
N PHE A 92 -7.97 4.85 4.24
CA PHE A 92 -7.01 3.90 3.71
C PHE A 92 -6.33 3.13 4.86
N HIS A 93 -5.71 1.99 4.53
CA HIS A 93 -5.11 1.07 5.48
C HIS A 93 -3.67 0.76 5.11
N ILE A 94 -2.81 0.68 6.12
CA ILE A 94 -1.35 0.47 5.96
C ILE A 94 -0.81 -0.72 6.77
N ALA A 95 -1.61 -1.22 7.73
CA ALA A 95 -1.22 -2.28 8.63
C ALA A 95 -1.93 -3.58 8.24
N TYR A 96 -1.19 -4.69 8.12
CA TYR A 96 -1.78 -5.99 7.81
C TYR A 96 -2.78 -6.40 8.89
N ASN A 97 -2.40 -6.33 10.17
CA ASN A 97 -3.23 -6.71 11.33
C ASN A 97 -4.27 -5.65 11.73
N CYS A 98 -4.66 -4.76 10.82
CA CYS A 98 -5.73 -3.80 11.07
C CYS A 98 -7.04 -4.53 11.38
N LYS A 99 -7.72 -4.14 12.46
CA LYS A 99 -9.03 -4.70 12.86
C LYS A 99 -10.06 -4.71 11.73
N VAL A 100 -10.11 -3.65 10.93
CA VAL A 100 -11.07 -3.53 9.80
C VAL A 100 -10.71 -4.49 8.67
N LEU A 101 -9.42 -4.61 8.34
CA LEU A 101 -8.97 -5.54 7.30
C LEU A 101 -9.10 -7.00 7.74
N ASN A 102 -8.86 -7.32 9.01
CA ASN A 102 -9.11 -8.66 9.57
C ASN A 102 -10.57 -9.07 9.34
N ARG A 103 -11.52 -8.22 9.75
CA ARG A 103 -12.94 -8.45 9.51
C ARG A 103 -13.27 -8.58 8.02
N ALA A 104 -12.65 -7.77 7.17
CA ALA A 104 -12.84 -7.86 5.71
C ALA A 104 -12.37 -9.22 5.15
N ARG A 105 -11.22 -9.73 5.61
CA ARG A 105 -10.71 -11.06 5.22
C ARG A 105 -11.62 -12.18 5.69
N GLU A 106 -12.07 -12.12 6.95
CA GLU A 106 -13.05 -13.07 7.51
C GLU A 106 -14.34 -13.13 6.68
N ASN A 107 -14.82 -11.97 6.23
CA ASN A 107 -16.02 -11.84 5.41
C ASN A 107 -15.76 -12.06 3.90
N LYS A 108 -14.52 -12.33 3.49
CA LYS A 108 -14.11 -12.45 2.08
C LYS A 108 -14.49 -11.23 1.23
N ASP A 109 -14.39 -10.04 1.80
CA ASP A 109 -14.62 -8.78 1.09
C ASP A 109 -13.50 -8.52 0.09
N ASN A 110 -13.84 -8.44 -1.20
CA ASN A 110 -12.92 -8.23 -2.32
C ASN A 110 -12.89 -6.76 -2.82
N LYS A 111 -13.26 -5.80 -1.96
CA LYS A 111 -13.47 -4.39 -2.34
C LYS A 111 -12.21 -3.53 -2.28
N TYR A 112 -11.09 -4.09 -1.84
CA TYR A 112 -9.88 -3.34 -1.57
C TYR A 112 -8.94 -3.41 -2.77
N GLN A 113 -8.36 -2.27 -3.11
CA GLN A 113 -7.26 -2.15 -4.05
C GLN A 113 -5.98 -1.87 -3.29
N ILE A 114 -4.87 -2.38 -3.80
CA ILE A 114 -3.55 -2.23 -3.21
C ILE A 114 -2.71 -1.31 -4.07
N VAL A 115 -2.14 -0.28 -3.44
CA VAL A 115 -1.35 0.74 -4.11
C VAL A 115 -0.08 1.04 -3.34
N LEU A 116 0.86 1.61 -4.06
CA LEU A 116 2.03 2.26 -3.51
C LEU A 116 1.98 3.72 -3.97
N ASN A 117 1.68 4.64 -3.04
CA ASN A 117 1.43 6.03 -3.39
C ASN A 117 2.21 6.96 -2.49
N LYS A 118 2.85 8.00 -3.06
CA LYS A 118 3.64 9.00 -2.31
C LYS A 118 2.78 10.01 -1.55
N LYS A 119 1.50 10.11 -1.89
CA LYS A 119 0.58 11.14 -1.37
C LYS A 119 -0.72 10.49 -0.89
N PRO A 120 -1.45 11.14 0.03
CA PRO A 120 -2.75 10.69 0.53
C PRO A 120 -3.90 10.80 -0.48
N LYS A 121 -3.63 10.80 -1.78
CA LYS A 121 -4.63 11.05 -2.83
C LYS A 121 -4.92 9.79 -3.63
N PHE A 122 -6.17 9.48 -3.89
CA PHE A 122 -6.58 8.22 -4.52
C PHE A 122 -7.66 8.46 -5.57
N LEU A 123 -7.68 7.65 -6.63
CA LEU A 123 -8.82 7.61 -7.57
C LEU A 123 -9.95 6.80 -6.95
N ILE A 124 -11.09 7.43 -6.72
CA ILE A 124 -12.27 6.76 -6.17
C ILE A 124 -13.49 7.00 -7.04
N ASP A 125 -14.42 6.06 -6.95
CA ASP A 125 -15.77 6.17 -7.49
C ASP A 125 -16.72 6.41 -6.32
N ILE A 126 -17.57 7.43 -6.42
CA ILE A 126 -18.50 7.82 -5.36
C ILE A 126 -19.90 7.39 -5.76
N PHE A 127 -20.51 6.57 -4.90
CA PHE A 127 -21.87 6.09 -5.05
C PHE A 127 -22.76 6.60 -3.92
N VAL A 128 -23.92 7.17 -4.25
CA VAL A 128 -24.95 7.55 -3.27
C VAL A 128 -26.21 6.76 -3.56
N LYS A 129 -26.69 5.99 -2.57
CA LYS A 129 -27.85 5.09 -2.75
C LYS A 129 -27.71 4.18 -3.98
N LYS A 130 -26.48 3.70 -4.23
CA LYS A 130 -26.08 2.86 -5.39
C LYS A 130 -26.05 3.58 -6.75
N ASN A 131 -26.30 4.88 -6.81
CA ASN A 131 -26.13 5.67 -8.03
C ASN A 131 -24.71 6.25 -8.07
N LEU A 132 -24.02 6.08 -9.20
CA LEU A 132 -22.71 6.70 -9.45
C LEU A 132 -22.88 8.22 -9.55
N ILE A 133 -22.13 8.95 -8.74
CA ILE A 133 -22.14 10.43 -8.68
C ILE A 133 -20.86 11.01 -9.27
N GLU A 134 -19.71 10.46 -8.87
CA GLU A 134 -18.39 10.84 -9.38
C GLU A 134 -17.63 9.56 -9.74
N LYS A 135 -16.89 9.58 -10.86
CA LYS A 135 -16.09 8.44 -11.34
C LYS A 135 -14.63 8.86 -11.49
N ASP A 136 -13.71 8.00 -11.07
CA ASP A 136 -12.26 8.17 -11.15
C ASP A 136 -11.83 9.58 -10.67
N VAL A 137 -12.43 10.05 -9.58
CA VAL A 137 -12.11 11.36 -9.00
C VAL A 137 -10.95 11.22 -8.01
N GLU A 138 -9.97 12.13 -8.12
CA GLU A 138 -8.89 12.23 -7.16
C GLU A 138 -9.40 12.86 -5.84
N LYS A 139 -9.39 12.10 -4.75
CA LYS A 139 -9.72 12.60 -3.40
C LYS A 139 -8.63 12.28 -2.39
N GLU A 140 -8.47 13.15 -1.40
CA GLU A 140 -7.63 12.85 -0.24
C GLU A 140 -8.38 11.91 0.71
N LEU A 141 -7.73 10.82 1.12
CA LEU A 141 -8.23 9.91 2.15
C LEU A 141 -7.37 10.02 3.40
N LYS A 142 -7.98 9.82 4.58
CA LYS A 142 -7.25 9.76 5.86
C LYS A 142 -6.89 8.32 6.23
N VAL A 143 -5.84 8.17 7.03
CA VAL A 143 -5.38 6.87 7.52
C VAL A 143 -6.40 6.24 8.47
N CYS A 144 -6.52 4.92 8.45
CA CYS A 144 -7.33 4.21 9.42
C CYS A 144 -6.65 4.24 10.80
N GLN A 145 -7.37 4.75 11.81
CA GLN A 145 -6.92 4.78 13.20
C GLN A 145 -6.50 3.41 13.76
N PHE A 146 -7.17 2.32 13.31
CA PHE A 146 -6.81 0.97 13.74
C PHE A 146 -5.52 0.45 13.08
N CYS A 147 -5.09 1.04 11.97
CA CYS A 147 -3.75 0.78 11.44
C CYS A 147 -2.68 1.45 12.30
N LEU A 148 -2.94 2.68 12.78
CA LEU A 148 -2.02 3.38 13.68
C LEU A 148 -1.82 2.60 14.98
N ASP A 149 -2.92 2.05 15.52
CA ASP A 149 -2.91 1.17 16.69
C ASP A 149 -2.12 -0.12 16.44
N ALA A 150 -2.42 -0.82 15.35
CA ALA A 150 -1.77 -2.09 15.02
C ALA A 150 -0.25 -1.96 14.79
N LEU A 151 0.22 -0.78 14.39
CA LEU A 151 1.64 -0.47 14.17
C LEU A 151 2.28 0.27 15.35
N HIS A 152 1.52 0.58 16.40
CA HIS A 152 1.96 1.45 17.50
C HIS A 152 2.60 2.76 17.02
N TYR A 153 2.05 3.35 15.96
CA TYR A 153 2.64 4.49 15.27
C TYR A 153 2.84 5.67 16.23
N LYS A 154 4.10 6.06 16.48
CA LYS A 154 4.47 7.13 17.44
C LYS A 154 3.83 6.94 18.83
N GLY A 155 3.68 5.69 19.27
CA GLY A 155 3.07 5.33 20.55
C GLY A 155 1.54 5.45 20.56
N TYR A 156 0.90 5.50 19.39
CA TYR A 156 -0.56 5.49 19.27
C TYR A 156 -1.16 4.26 19.98
N ASP A 157 -2.16 4.52 20.82
CA ASP A 157 -2.92 3.49 21.53
C ASP A 157 -4.40 3.89 21.50
N TYR A 158 -5.18 3.14 20.72
CA TYR A 158 -6.59 3.44 20.48
C TYR A 158 -7.41 3.46 21.79
N ASN A 159 -7.07 2.59 22.73
CA ASN A 159 -7.86 2.37 23.95
C ASN A 159 -7.48 3.34 25.08
N LYS A 160 -6.25 3.84 25.09
CA LYS A 160 -5.78 4.77 26.14
C LYS A 160 -5.90 6.25 25.78
N MET A 161 -5.95 6.58 24.49
CA MET A 161 -5.97 7.99 24.05
C MET A 161 -7.38 8.57 23.98
N ALA A 162 -7.51 9.85 24.33
CA ALA A 162 -8.74 10.62 24.13
C ALA A 162 -9.02 10.82 22.63
N TYR A 163 -10.31 10.97 22.27
CA TYR A 163 -10.73 11.11 20.87
C TYR A 163 -10.01 12.22 20.11
N LYS A 164 -9.89 13.41 20.70
CA LYS A 164 -9.21 14.55 20.07
C LYS A 164 -7.75 14.25 19.72
N ILE A 165 -7.03 13.61 20.65
CA ILE A 165 -5.65 13.18 20.42
C ILE A 165 -5.61 12.15 19.29
N ARG A 166 -6.54 11.19 19.26
CA ARG A 166 -6.60 10.21 18.16
C ARG A 166 -6.83 10.88 16.80
N GLU A 167 -7.68 11.90 16.73
CA GLU A 167 -7.88 12.67 15.50
C GLU A 167 -6.64 13.44 15.07
N GLU A 168 -5.89 14.04 16.01
CA GLU A 168 -4.63 14.72 15.69
C GLU A 168 -3.63 13.77 15.01
N PHE A 169 -3.50 12.54 15.50
CA PHE A 169 -2.64 11.53 14.86
C PHE A 169 -3.10 11.17 13.45
N VAL A 170 -4.41 11.02 13.24
CA VAL A 170 -4.97 10.70 11.91
C VAL A 170 -4.80 11.88 10.95
N ASN A 171 -5.00 13.11 11.42
CA ASN A 171 -4.91 14.32 10.62
C ASN A 171 -3.47 14.67 10.25
N ASN A 172 -2.52 14.38 11.14
CA ASN A 172 -1.09 14.68 10.98
C ASN A 172 -0.26 13.46 10.52
N PHE A 173 -0.91 12.39 10.06
CA PHE A 173 -0.22 11.23 9.52
C PHE A 173 0.62 11.62 8.29
N SER A 174 1.91 11.26 8.31
CA SER A 174 2.85 11.57 7.23
C SER A 174 3.10 10.35 6.33
N PHE A 175 2.77 10.48 5.04
CA PHE A 175 3.10 9.48 4.02
C PHE A 175 4.60 9.32 3.82
N GLU A 176 5.34 10.44 3.87
CA GLU A 176 6.79 10.45 3.71
C GLU A 176 7.47 9.65 4.82
N GLU A 177 7.05 9.85 6.07
CA GLU A 177 7.56 9.05 7.20
C GLU A 177 7.17 7.57 7.09
N PHE A 178 5.94 7.27 6.67
CA PHE A 178 5.46 5.90 6.50
C PHE A 178 6.28 5.15 5.45
N LEU A 179 6.38 5.69 4.24
CA LEU A 179 7.09 5.07 3.13
C LEU A 179 8.60 5.00 3.42
N GLY A 180 9.16 6.06 4.02
CA GLY A 180 10.60 6.23 4.17
C GLY A 180 11.31 6.15 2.81
N GLU A 181 12.53 5.60 2.81
CA GLU A 181 13.34 5.48 1.59
C GLU A 181 12.95 4.30 0.69
N GLU A 182 12.04 3.41 1.14
CA GLU A 182 11.75 2.14 0.45
C GLU A 182 11.05 2.37 -0.89
N PHE A 183 10.20 3.39 -0.98
CA PHE A 183 9.61 3.80 -2.25
C PHE A 183 10.69 4.26 -3.22
N ASP A 184 11.58 5.17 -2.79
CA ASP A 184 12.56 5.78 -3.68
C ASP A 184 13.61 4.76 -4.17
N LYS A 185 13.95 3.77 -3.35
CA LYS A 185 14.79 2.62 -3.76
C LYS A 185 14.12 1.82 -4.86
N ASN A 186 12.88 1.39 -4.65
CA ASN A 186 12.14 0.63 -5.66
C ASN A 186 11.91 1.46 -6.94
N GLU A 187 11.61 2.76 -6.81
CA GLU A 187 11.48 3.65 -7.97
C GLU A 187 12.78 3.71 -8.77
N LYS A 188 13.93 3.81 -8.11
CA LYS A 188 15.23 3.83 -8.78
C LYS A 188 15.56 2.50 -9.47
N ASP A 189 15.20 1.38 -8.84
CA ASP A 189 15.51 0.04 -9.34
C ASP A 189 14.62 -0.40 -10.52
N PHE A 190 13.41 0.17 -10.64
CA PHE A 190 12.42 -0.24 -11.63
C PHE A 190 12.02 0.84 -12.65
N LYS A 191 12.65 2.04 -12.63
CA LYS A 191 12.28 3.20 -13.46
C LYS A 191 12.47 3.07 -14.97
N ASP A 192 13.12 2.01 -15.45
CA ASP A 192 13.50 1.88 -16.87
C ASP A 192 12.48 1.13 -17.74
#